data_AF-A0A660VAA3-F1
#
_entry.id   AF-A0A660VAA3-F1
#
_cell.length_a   1.000
_cell.length_b   1.000
_cell.length_c   1.000
_cell.angle_alpha   90.00
_cell.angle_beta   90.00
_cell.angle_gamma   90.00
#
_symmetry.space_group_name_H-M   'P 1'
#
loop_
_entity.id
_entity.type
_entity.pdbx_description
1 polymer ?
#
loop_
_entity_poly.entity_id
_entity_poly.type
_entity_poly.pdbx_seq_one_letter_code
_entity_poly.pdbx_strand_id
1 'polypeptide(L)'
;MRAAVAATIVAGFAFCFGHEAKRPEELPLNWGDFEPPEPQRKTLKNGGHFYRLTDAKASLVEVVVAFRGGAVADPEGKSGLAYLISRTLLTCGAGNLSAAQVKRALDDLGGRLECDVARDYIVLRLYVLKEEFEKGLALLFAVIKTPHFESKMLEREKKAAVTIVKRWFEHSENAARITALATLSPTRGKPLYGRPEDIEKLKREDLLAWHRRFFVGANCVAGIAGCADESMVERFEKMLKGLPCGVEWEGAPFGWIKDGVRVVIMAREGLEQVAMCAAWSGPMR
;
A
#
# COMPACT_ATOMS: atom_id res chain seq x y z
N MET A 1 -46.67 11.74 10.22
CA MET A 1 -46.02 12.72 9.32
C MET A 1 -45.14 11.97 8.35
N ARG A 2 -45.58 11.85 7.09
CA ARG A 2 -44.81 11.23 6.01
C ARG A 2 -43.91 12.30 5.41
N ALA A 3 -42.62 12.26 5.72
CA ALA A 3 -41.64 13.12 5.05
C ALA A 3 -41.31 12.50 3.68
N ALA A 4 -41.86 13.08 2.62
CA ALA A 4 -41.42 12.83 1.26
C ALA A 4 -40.07 13.53 1.07
N VAL A 5 -38.98 12.76 1.05
CA VAL A 5 -37.67 13.27 0.62
C VAL A 5 -37.65 13.14 -0.90
N ALA A 6 -37.78 14.28 -1.59
CA ALA A 6 -37.60 14.37 -3.03
C ALA A 6 -36.12 14.12 -3.35
N ALA A 7 -35.80 12.91 -3.80
CA ALA A 7 -34.50 12.59 -4.38
C ALA A 7 -34.49 13.09 -5.83
N THR A 8 -33.91 14.29 -6.05
CA THR A 8 -33.62 14.78 -7.39
C THR A 8 -32.50 13.94 -7.99
N ILE A 9 -32.85 12.98 -8.85
CA ILE A 9 -31.89 12.22 -9.65
C ILE A 9 -31.35 13.15 -10.74
N VAL A 10 -30.21 13.80 -10.47
CA VAL A 10 -29.42 14.45 -11.52
C VAL A 10 -28.53 13.38 -12.14
N ALA A 11 -29.06 12.66 -13.14
CA ALA A 11 -28.26 11.79 -14.00
C ALA A 11 -27.46 12.67 -14.97
N GLY A 12 -26.29 13.12 -14.55
CA GLY A 12 -25.32 13.76 -15.44
C GLY A 12 -24.75 12.73 -16.41
N PHE A 13 -25.27 12.67 -17.63
CA PHE A 13 -24.67 11.93 -18.74
C PHE A 13 -23.40 12.67 -19.20
N ALA A 14 -22.24 12.28 -18.66
CA ALA A 14 -20.96 12.62 -19.27
C ALA A 14 -20.62 11.57 -20.34
N PHE A 15 -20.97 11.86 -21.59
CA PHE A 15 -20.43 11.14 -22.75
C PHE A 15 -18.94 11.50 -22.90
N CYS A 16 -18.04 10.68 -22.35
CA CYS A 16 -16.63 10.76 -22.68
C CYS A 16 -16.37 10.04 -24.00
N PHE A 17 -16.41 10.80 -25.10
CA PHE A 17 -15.93 10.37 -26.41
C PHE A 17 -14.41 10.10 -26.37
N GLY A 18 -14.00 8.89 -26.77
CA GLY A 18 -12.93 8.67 -27.75
C GLY A 18 -11.49 9.08 -27.47
N HIS A 19 -11.07 9.45 -26.26
CA HIS A 19 -9.65 9.63 -25.98
C HIS A 19 -9.00 8.34 -25.48
N GLU A 20 -8.14 7.73 -26.33
CA GLU A 20 -7.10 6.81 -25.87
C GLU A 20 -6.34 7.48 -24.71
N ALA A 21 -6.41 6.89 -23.53
CA ALA A 21 -5.68 7.37 -22.38
C ALA A 21 -4.18 7.23 -22.66
N LYS A 22 -3.51 8.36 -22.88
CA LYS A 22 -2.05 8.43 -23.05
C LYS A 22 -1.34 7.65 -21.93
N ARG A 23 -0.26 6.93 -22.30
CA ARG A 23 0.61 6.25 -21.32
C ARG A 23 1.11 7.27 -20.29
N PRO A 24 1.37 6.89 -19.02
CA PRO A 24 1.96 7.82 -18.04
C PRO A 24 3.22 8.53 -18.53
N GLU A 25 3.99 7.86 -19.40
CA GLU A 25 5.19 8.36 -20.08
C GLU A 25 4.88 9.36 -21.21
N GLU A 26 3.66 9.35 -21.75
CA GLU A 26 3.17 10.23 -22.82
C GLU A 26 2.32 11.39 -22.29
N LEU A 27 2.01 11.41 -21.00
CA LEU A 27 1.42 12.57 -20.36
C LEU A 27 2.53 13.62 -20.26
N PRO A 28 2.33 14.83 -20.79
CA PRO A 28 3.23 15.93 -20.48
C PRO A 28 3.10 16.13 -18.96
N LEU A 29 4.08 15.64 -18.21
CA LEU A 29 4.22 15.97 -16.81
C LEU A 29 4.58 17.46 -16.77
N ASN A 30 3.54 18.30 -16.76
CA ASN A 30 3.69 19.74 -16.67
C ASN A 30 3.94 20.09 -15.21
N TRP A 31 5.22 20.11 -14.85
CA TRP A 31 5.70 20.50 -13.53
C TRP A 31 5.82 22.03 -13.39
N GLY A 32 5.33 22.82 -14.36
CA GLY A 32 5.58 24.26 -14.43
C GLY A 32 7.06 24.54 -14.70
N ASP A 33 7.65 25.50 -13.98
CA ASP A 33 9.08 25.86 -14.09
C ASP A 33 10.01 24.87 -13.36
N PHE A 34 9.45 23.84 -12.71
CA PHE A 34 10.22 22.81 -12.03
C PHE A 34 10.60 21.71 -13.02
N GLU A 35 11.86 21.67 -13.45
CA GLU A 35 12.38 20.50 -14.16
C GLU A 35 12.83 19.46 -13.11
N PRO A 36 12.08 18.37 -12.86
CA PRO A 36 12.57 17.34 -11.97
C PRO A 36 13.86 16.75 -12.55
N PRO A 37 14.90 16.51 -11.72
CA PRO A 37 16.09 15.84 -12.21
C PRO A 37 15.71 14.48 -12.82
N GLU A 38 16.28 14.12 -13.96
CA GLU A 38 16.05 12.80 -14.54
C GLU A 38 16.49 11.71 -13.54
N PRO A 39 15.59 10.79 -13.14
CA PRO A 39 15.95 9.77 -12.17
C PRO A 39 16.87 8.75 -12.83
N GLN A 40 18.05 8.54 -12.25
CA GLN A 40 18.94 7.48 -12.73
C GLN A 40 18.35 6.11 -12.37
N ARG A 41 17.92 5.35 -13.38
CA ARG A 41 17.34 4.01 -13.23
C ARG A 41 18.41 2.93 -13.37
N LYS A 42 18.40 1.97 -12.44
CA LYS A 42 19.23 0.75 -12.52
C LYS A 42 18.40 -0.48 -12.20
N THR A 43 18.52 -1.52 -13.01
CA THR A 43 17.96 -2.84 -12.72
C THR A 43 19.02 -3.70 -12.04
N LEU A 44 18.69 -4.26 -10.88
CA LEU A 44 19.56 -5.11 -10.08
C LEU A 44 19.48 -6.57 -10.55
N LYS A 45 20.53 -7.35 -10.27
CA LYS A 45 20.60 -8.78 -10.65
C LYS A 45 19.48 -9.62 -10.04
N ASN A 46 18.91 -9.19 -8.93
CA ASN A 46 17.80 -9.88 -8.26
C ASN A 46 16.41 -9.46 -8.76
N GLY A 47 16.33 -8.68 -9.85
CA GLY A 47 15.09 -8.20 -10.47
C GLY A 47 14.59 -6.86 -9.94
N GLY A 48 15.20 -6.30 -8.88
CA GLY A 48 14.76 -5.03 -8.31
C GLY A 48 15.09 -3.82 -9.19
N HIS A 49 14.24 -2.80 -9.15
CA HIS A 49 14.51 -1.51 -9.78
C HIS A 49 14.94 -0.48 -8.75
N PHE A 50 15.97 0.28 -9.06
CA PHE A 50 16.54 1.32 -8.21
C PHE A 50 16.52 2.68 -8.94
N TYR A 51 16.06 3.71 -8.23
CA TYR A 51 15.99 5.09 -8.70
C TYR A 51 16.75 6.02 -7.75
N ARG A 52 17.46 7.00 -8.30
CA ARG A 52 18.18 8.03 -7.54
C ARG A 52 17.73 9.43 -7.95
N LEU A 53 17.42 10.26 -6.96
CA LEU A 53 17.11 11.68 -7.12
C LEU A 53 17.81 12.52 -6.04
N THR A 54 19.08 12.84 -6.24
CA THR A 54 19.88 13.57 -5.24
C THR A 54 19.68 15.08 -5.34
N ASP A 55 19.36 15.71 -4.20
CA ASP A 55 19.35 17.17 -4.04
C ASP A 55 20.23 17.53 -2.84
N ALA A 56 21.38 18.14 -3.12
CA ALA A 56 22.35 18.54 -2.10
C ALA A 56 21.85 19.67 -1.19
N LYS A 57 20.75 20.37 -1.55
CA LYS A 57 20.15 21.44 -0.72
C LYS A 57 19.16 20.90 0.30
N ALA A 58 18.74 19.64 0.19
CA ALA A 58 17.87 19.02 1.17
C ALA A 58 18.60 18.78 2.51
N SER A 59 17.85 18.76 3.61
CA SER A 59 18.39 18.42 4.94
C SER A 59 18.11 16.97 5.34
N LEU A 60 17.25 16.28 4.59
CA LEU A 60 16.82 14.92 4.87
C LEU A 60 17.20 13.99 3.72
N VAL A 61 17.41 12.73 4.06
CA VAL A 61 17.48 11.60 3.14
C VAL A 61 16.16 10.86 3.24
N GLU A 62 15.53 10.65 2.08
CA GLU A 62 14.32 9.84 1.94
C GLU A 62 14.66 8.54 1.20
N VAL A 63 14.25 7.41 1.77
CA VAL A 63 14.33 6.10 1.11
C VAL A 63 12.92 5.52 1.02
N VAL A 64 12.53 5.12 -0.18
CA VAL A 64 11.26 4.48 -0.47
C VAL A 64 11.53 3.08 -1.00
N VAL A 65 10.89 2.07 -0.42
CA VAL A 65 10.94 0.68 -0.91
C VAL A 65 9.51 0.16 -1.05
N ALA A 66 9.07 -0.08 -2.27
CA ALA A 66 7.78 -0.63 -2.61
C ALA A 66 7.92 -2.07 -3.10
N PHE A 67 7.05 -2.96 -2.61
CA PHE A 67 6.94 -4.33 -3.07
C PHE A 67 5.60 -4.51 -3.78
N ARG A 68 5.63 -5.06 -4.98
CA ARG A 68 4.42 -5.59 -5.63
C ARG A 68 3.76 -6.61 -4.72
N GLY A 69 2.44 -6.61 -4.68
CA GLY A 69 1.64 -7.39 -3.74
C GLY A 69 1.03 -6.46 -2.70
N GLY A 70 -0.23 -6.11 -2.91
CA GLY A 70 -1.05 -5.35 -1.97
C GLY A 70 -2.33 -6.12 -1.64
N ALA A 71 -3.39 -5.42 -1.24
CA ALA A 71 -4.63 -6.07 -0.84
C ALA A 71 -5.29 -6.95 -1.93
N VAL A 72 -5.05 -6.69 -3.22
CA VAL A 72 -5.60 -7.56 -4.28
C VAL A 72 -4.90 -8.92 -4.34
N ALA A 73 -3.70 -9.02 -3.78
CA ALA A 73 -2.93 -10.27 -3.65
C ALA A 73 -3.35 -11.11 -2.44
N ASP A 74 -4.27 -10.62 -1.59
CA ASP A 74 -4.79 -11.38 -0.47
C ASP A 74 -5.52 -12.65 -0.97
N PRO A 75 -5.19 -13.84 -0.44
CA PRO A 75 -5.89 -15.07 -0.80
C PRO A 75 -7.38 -15.00 -0.49
N GLU A 76 -8.16 -15.86 -1.14
CA GLU A 76 -9.58 -16.00 -0.83
C GLU A 76 -9.80 -16.38 0.64
N GLY A 77 -10.77 -15.74 1.30
CA GLY A 77 -11.04 -15.91 2.73
C GLY A 77 -9.94 -15.38 3.67
N LYS A 78 -8.96 -14.63 3.14
CA LYS A 78 -7.85 -14.02 3.90
C LYS A 78 -7.68 -12.54 3.59
N SER A 79 -8.79 -11.84 3.34
CA SER A 79 -8.74 -10.40 3.07
C SER A 79 -8.21 -9.62 4.28
N GLY A 80 -7.41 -8.59 4.03
CA GLY A 80 -6.72 -7.82 5.07
C GLY A 80 -5.36 -8.40 5.47
N LEU A 81 -4.86 -9.42 4.77
CA LEU A 81 -3.53 -9.99 5.05
C LEU A 81 -2.41 -9.00 4.74
N ALA A 82 -2.42 -8.38 3.55
CA ALA A 82 -1.45 -7.32 3.22
C ALA A 82 -1.54 -6.13 4.19
N TYR A 83 -2.75 -5.76 4.62
CA TYR A 83 -2.96 -4.72 5.62
C TYR A 83 -2.39 -5.11 6.99
N LEU A 84 -2.64 -6.33 7.46
CA LEU A 84 -2.09 -6.80 8.72
C LEU A 84 -0.55 -6.89 8.66
N ILE A 85 0.02 -7.23 7.51
CA ILE A 85 1.48 -7.21 7.30
C ILE A 85 2.02 -5.79 7.44
N SER A 86 1.43 -4.78 6.79
CA SER A 86 1.92 -3.40 6.90
C SER A 86 1.92 -2.89 8.35
N ARG A 87 0.92 -3.30 9.15
CA ARG A 87 0.84 -2.98 10.57
C ARG A 87 1.88 -3.70 11.43
N THR A 88 2.22 -4.93 11.08
CA THR A 88 3.03 -5.82 11.92
C THR A 88 4.53 -5.69 11.66
N LEU A 89 4.95 -5.25 10.47
CA LEU A 89 6.36 -5.05 10.11
C LEU A 89 7.10 -4.13 11.10
N LEU A 90 6.43 -3.07 11.59
CA LEU A 90 7.04 -2.09 12.50
C LEU A 90 6.73 -2.34 13.99
N THR A 91 5.86 -3.30 14.30
CA THR A 91 5.31 -3.48 15.66
C THR A 91 5.59 -4.85 16.26
N CYS A 92 5.95 -5.85 15.45
CA CYS A 92 6.09 -7.24 15.90
C CYS A 92 7.54 -7.75 16.00
N GLY A 93 8.52 -6.86 16.05
CA GLY A 93 9.94 -7.23 16.14
C GLY A 93 10.54 -7.66 14.80
N ALA A 94 11.86 -7.51 14.67
CA ALA A 94 12.58 -7.82 13.45
C ALA A 94 14.08 -8.02 13.69
N GLY A 95 14.71 -8.91 12.92
CA GLY A 95 16.14 -9.20 13.01
C GLY A 95 16.54 -9.64 14.42
N ASN A 96 17.43 -8.89 15.06
CA ASN A 96 17.85 -9.13 16.45
C ASN A 96 17.09 -8.26 17.47
N LEU A 97 16.04 -7.55 17.05
CA LEU A 97 15.28 -6.62 17.87
C LEU A 97 13.91 -7.19 18.21
N SER A 98 13.59 -7.24 19.50
CA SER A 98 12.22 -7.44 19.98
C SER A 98 11.30 -6.29 19.54
N ALA A 99 9.98 -6.47 19.62
CA ALA A 99 9.01 -5.42 19.34
C ALA A 99 9.27 -4.10 20.11
N ALA A 100 9.65 -4.21 21.39
CA ALA A 100 9.99 -3.05 22.21
C ALA A 100 11.29 -2.36 21.75
N GLN A 101 12.27 -3.13 21.29
CA GLN A 101 13.52 -2.59 20.75
C GLN A 101 13.32 -1.95 19.37
N VAL A 102 12.49 -2.53 18.50
CA VAL A 102 12.09 -1.88 17.23
C VAL A 102 11.43 -0.53 17.52
N LYS A 103 10.47 -0.49 18.45
CA LYS A 103 9.83 0.76 18.85
C LYS A 103 10.83 1.80 19.36
N ARG A 104 11.74 1.41 20.26
CA ARG A 104 12.77 2.33 20.76
C ARG A 104 13.68 2.82 19.64
N ALA A 105 14.12 1.93 18.75
CA ALA A 105 14.94 2.30 17.61
C ALA A 105 14.23 3.28 16.66
N LEU A 106 12.90 3.17 16.51
CA LEU A 106 12.09 4.15 15.77
C LEU A 106 12.03 5.51 16.48
N ASP A 107 11.79 5.50 17.80
CA ASP A 107 11.72 6.72 18.62
C ASP A 107 13.08 7.45 18.65
N ASP A 108 14.18 6.70 18.70
CA ASP A 108 15.57 7.21 18.77
C ASP A 108 16.13 7.66 17.41
N LEU A 109 15.47 7.32 16.31
CA LEU A 109 15.98 7.56 14.95
C LEU A 109 16.09 9.04 14.60
N GLY A 110 15.38 9.92 15.31
CA GLY A 110 15.27 11.34 14.96
C GLY A 110 14.58 11.58 13.61
N GLY A 111 13.82 10.59 13.13
CA GLY A 111 13.19 10.54 11.82
C GLY A 111 11.87 9.77 11.85
N ARG A 112 11.43 9.27 10.68
CA ARG A 112 10.22 8.43 10.57
C ARG A 112 10.48 7.23 9.68
N LEU A 113 9.96 6.08 10.10
CA LEU A 113 9.82 4.90 9.24
C LEU A 113 8.34 4.53 9.21
N GLU A 114 7.76 4.56 8.03
CA GLU A 114 6.34 4.34 7.78
C GLU A 114 6.14 3.12 6.89
N CYS A 115 5.00 2.44 7.04
CA CYS A 115 4.62 1.34 6.19
C CYS A 115 3.12 1.43 5.84
N ASP A 116 2.84 1.49 4.54
CA ASP A 116 1.49 1.58 4.00
C ASP A 116 1.19 0.43 3.05
N VAL A 117 -0.11 0.12 2.94
CA VAL A 117 -0.63 -0.82 1.95
C VAL A 117 -1.54 -0.09 0.97
N ALA A 118 -1.32 -0.36 -0.31
CA ALA A 118 -2.21 -0.01 -1.39
C ALA A 118 -2.86 -1.29 -1.94
N ARG A 119 -3.69 -1.14 -2.99
CA ARG A 119 -4.28 -2.30 -3.66
C ARG A 119 -3.22 -3.20 -4.28
N ASP A 120 -2.20 -2.61 -4.91
CA ASP A 120 -1.22 -3.35 -5.73
C ASP A 120 0.15 -3.52 -5.09
N TYR A 121 0.43 -2.79 -4.01
CA TYR A 121 1.75 -2.79 -3.39
C TYR A 121 1.70 -2.51 -1.90
N ILE A 122 2.77 -2.89 -1.20
CA ILE A 122 3.12 -2.38 0.12
C ILE A 122 4.35 -1.48 -0.04
N VAL A 123 4.39 -0.36 0.67
CA VAL A 123 5.51 0.58 0.61
C VAL A 123 6.02 0.90 2.02
N LEU A 124 7.34 0.94 2.16
CA LEU A 124 8.02 1.44 3.34
C LEU A 124 8.75 2.74 2.96
N ARG A 125 8.63 3.75 3.83
CA ARG A 125 9.30 5.05 3.64
C ARG A 125 10.10 5.40 4.87
N LEU A 126 11.37 5.74 4.67
CA LEU A 126 12.30 6.15 5.70
C LEU A 126 12.68 7.62 5.45
N TYR A 127 12.47 8.46 6.44
CA TYR A 127 12.84 9.87 6.46
C TYR A 127 13.82 10.10 7.60
N VAL A 128 15.07 10.45 7.31
CA VAL A 128 16.12 10.60 8.32
C VAL A 128 17.08 11.72 7.97
N LEU A 129 17.75 12.25 9.00
CA LEU A 129 18.93 13.09 8.81
C LEU A 129 20.09 12.26 8.27
N LYS A 130 21.02 12.92 7.58
CA LYS A 130 22.21 12.31 6.98
C LYS A 130 23.01 11.47 7.98
N GLU A 131 23.15 11.97 9.21
CA GLU A 131 23.93 11.35 10.28
C GLU A 131 23.29 10.05 10.79
N GLU A 132 21.97 9.94 10.69
CA GLU A 132 21.18 8.79 11.18
C GLU A 132 20.85 7.78 10.06
N PHE A 133 21.30 8.05 8.83
CA PHE A 133 21.03 7.22 7.65
C PHE A 133 21.38 5.76 7.87
N GLU A 134 22.55 5.47 8.44
CA GLU A 134 23.00 4.09 8.64
C GLU A 134 22.13 3.32 9.62
N LYS A 135 21.71 3.95 10.71
CA LYS A 135 20.82 3.33 11.69
C LYS A 135 19.42 3.12 11.10
N GLY A 136 18.90 4.12 10.39
CA GLY A 136 17.60 4.06 9.73
C GLY A 136 17.55 3.00 8.64
N LEU A 137 18.59 2.93 7.80
CA LEU A 137 18.69 1.94 6.73
C LEU A 137 18.80 0.51 7.30
N ALA A 138 19.59 0.33 8.36
CA ALA A 138 19.69 -0.96 9.04
C ALA A 138 18.33 -1.41 9.61
N LEU A 139 17.60 -0.50 10.26
CA LEU A 139 16.27 -0.79 10.81
C LEU A 139 15.25 -1.11 9.71
N LEU A 140 15.20 -0.30 8.65
CA LEU A 140 14.35 -0.52 7.47
C LEU A 140 14.57 -1.93 6.89
N PHE A 141 15.81 -2.34 6.69
CA PHE A 141 16.09 -3.66 6.13
C PHE A 141 15.94 -4.80 7.13
N ALA A 142 16.06 -4.56 8.44
CA ALA A 142 15.73 -5.55 9.45
C ALA A 142 14.24 -5.92 9.37
N VAL A 143 13.36 -4.90 9.32
CA VAL A 143 11.90 -5.12 9.22
C VAL A 143 11.50 -5.71 7.87
N ILE A 144 12.17 -5.33 6.77
CA ILE A 144 11.92 -5.91 5.45
C ILE A 144 12.37 -7.37 5.37
N LYS A 145 13.57 -7.72 5.86
CA LYS A 145 14.15 -9.05 5.61
C LYS A 145 13.73 -10.10 6.62
N THR A 146 13.58 -9.71 7.88
CA THR A 146 13.50 -10.65 9.00
C THR A 146 12.42 -10.25 10.02
N PRO A 147 11.17 -10.00 9.62
CA PRO A 147 10.09 -9.72 10.57
C PRO A 147 9.77 -10.97 11.40
N HIS A 148 9.57 -10.80 12.71
CA HIS A 148 9.29 -11.94 13.60
C HIS A 148 7.82 -12.35 13.57
N PHE A 149 6.92 -11.38 13.39
CA PHE A 149 5.48 -11.54 13.57
C PHE A 149 5.15 -12.20 14.92
N GLU A 150 5.73 -11.67 16.00
CA GLU A 150 5.56 -12.20 17.37
C GLU A 150 4.08 -12.37 17.74
N SER A 151 3.68 -13.57 18.17
CA SER A 151 2.26 -13.94 18.35
C SER A 151 1.48 -13.01 19.27
N LYS A 152 2.08 -12.57 20.38
CA LYS A 152 1.43 -11.65 21.33
C LYS A 152 1.13 -10.29 20.69
N MET A 153 2.10 -9.75 19.93
CA MET A 153 1.94 -8.48 19.22
C MET A 153 1.01 -8.61 18.01
N LEU A 154 1.08 -9.74 17.30
CA LEU A 154 0.18 -10.05 16.19
C LEU A 154 -1.29 -10.06 16.64
N GLU A 155 -1.62 -10.71 17.75
CA GLU A 155 -2.99 -10.73 18.27
C GLU A 155 -3.47 -9.34 18.71
N ARG A 156 -2.56 -8.48 19.21
CA ARG A 156 -2.87 -7.08 19.48
C ARG A 156 -3.17 -6.31 18.20
N GLU A 157 -2.34 -6.45 17.18
CA GLU A 157 -2.55 -5.79 15.88
C GLU A 157 -3.79 -6.30 15.15
N LYS A 158 -4.14 -7.59 15.27
CA LYS A 158 -5.40 -8.14 14.76
C LYS A 158 -6.60 -7.45 15.40
N LYS A 159 -6.65 -7.34 16.73
CA LYS A 159 -7.74 -6.66 17.45
C LYS A 159 -7.84 -5.18 17.06
N ALA A 160 -6.71 -4.49 16.92
CA ALA A 160 -6.66 -3.11 16.47
C ALA A 160 -7.18 -2.97 15.02
N ALA A 161 -6.72 -3.84 14.12
CA ALA A 161 -7.14 -3.88 12.72
C ALA A 161 -8.65 -4.11 12.59
N VAL A 162 -9.19 -5.11 13.29
CA VAL A 162 -10.64 -5.39 13.33
C VAL A 162 -11.43 -4.17 13.80
N THR A 163 -10.95 -3.46 14.83
CA THR A 163 -11.61 -2.25 15.35
C THR A 163 -11.61 -1.13 14.31
N ILE A 164 -10.47 -0.90 13.65
CA ILE A 164 -10.34 0.11 12.59
C ILE A 164 -11.27 -0.22 11.42
N VAL A 165 -11.28 -1.49 10.97
CA VAL A 165 -12.10 -1.95 9.85
C VAL A 165 -13.59 -1.82 10.17
N LYS A 166 -14.03 -2.20 11.38
CA LYS A 166 -15.43 -2.02 11.81
C LYS A 166 -15.85 -0.55 11.76
N ARG A 167 -15.05 0.35 12.36
CA ARG A 167 -15.30 1.81 12.29
C ARG A 167 -15.30 2.33 10.86
N TRP A 168 -14.42 1.81 10.02
CA TRP A 168 -14.36 2.19 8.62
C TRP A 168 -15.66 1.85 7.88
N PHE A 169 -16.24 0.67 8.15
CA PHE A 169 -17.54 0.24 7.61
C PHE A 169 -18.77 0.87 8.29
N GLU A 170 -18.63 1.47 9.48
CA GLU A 170 -19.69 2.27 10.10
C GLU A 170 -20.01 3.55 9.31
N HIS A 171 -19.02 4.08 8.58
CA HIS A 171 -19.24 5.23 7.69
C HIS A 171 -19.94 4.77 6.40
N SER A 172 -21.19 5.22 6.19
CA SER A 172 -22.02 4.82 5.06
C SER A 172 -21.37 5.08 3.69
N GLU A 173 -20.60 6.17 3.56
CA GLU A 173 -19.85 6.49 2.32
C GLU A 173 -18.82 5.41 1.97
N ASN A 174 -18.06 4.96 2.96
CA ASN A 174 -17.04 3.94 2.80
C ASN A 174 -17.65 2.59 2.41
N ALA A 175 -18.77 2.23 3.07
CA ALA A 175 -19.53 1.04 2.72
C ALA A 175 -20.05 1.10 1.27
N ALA A 176 -20.66 2.23 0.88
CA ALA A 176 -21.17 2.44 -0.48
C ALA A 176 -20.05 2.34 -1.52
N ARG A 177 -18.90 2.98 -1.26
CA ARG A 177 -17.74 2.99 -2.16
C ARG A 177 -17.13 1.60 -2.36
N ILE A 178 -16.93 0.81 -1.30
CA ILE A 178 -16.43 -0.56 -1.43
C ILE A 178 -17.43 -1.43 -2.18
N THR A 179 -18.72 -1.28 -1.89
CA THR A 179 -19.75 -2.09 -2.54
C THR A 179 -19.83 -1.79 -4.04
N ALA A 180 -19.74 -0.52 -4.42
CA ALA A 180 -19.66 -0.12 -5.83
C ALA A 180 -18.43 -0.74 -6.51
N LEU A 181 -17.24 -0.65 -5.88
CA LEU A 181 -16.01 -1.23 -6.43
C LEU A 181 -16.08 -2.76 -6.53
N ALA A 182 -16.62 -3.42 -5.51
CA ALA A 182 -16.83 -4.87 -5.48
C ALA A 182 -17.80 -5.34 -6.58
N THR A 183 -18.79 -4.51 -6.88
CA THR A 183 -19.76 -4.75 -7.95
C THR A 183 -19.16 -4.52 -9.33
N LEU A 184 -18.20 -3.59 -9.47
CA LEU A 184 -17.54 -3.28 -10.74
C LEU A 184 -16.40 -4.25 -11.07
N SER A 185 -15.67 -4.75 -10.07
CA SER A 185 -14.50 -5.60 -10.29
C SER A 185 -14.47 -6.81 -9.35
N PRO A 186 -14.67 -8.04 -9.87
CA PRO A 186 -14.57 -9.26 -9.09
C PRO A 186 -13.16 -9.50 -8.51
N THR A 187 -12.12 -9.11 -9.26
CA THR A 187 -10.72 -9.37 -8.88
C THR A 187 -10.12 -8.27 -8.00
N ARG A 188 -10.56 -7.02 -8.18
CA ARG A 188 -10.01 -5.84 -7.46
C ARG A 188 -10.99 -5.20 -6.48
N GLY A 189 -12.16 -5.81 -6.34
CA GLY A 189 -13.26 -5.44 -5.46
C GLY A 189 -13.08 -5.78 -3.98
N LYS A 190 -12.03 -6.52 -3.63
CA LYS A 190 -11.75 -6.89 -2.24
C LYS A 190 -11.52 -5.63 -1.38
N PRO A 191 -12.04 -5.59 -0.14
CA PRO A 191 -11.77 -4.47 0.78
C PRO A 191 -10.27 -4.30 1.03
N LEU A 192 -9.76 -3.07 0.88
CA LEU A 192 -8.33 -2.76 1.06
C LEU A 192 -7.82 -3.20 2.45
N TYR A 193 -8.63 -2.98 3.49
CA TYR A 193 -8.27 -3.31 4.87
C TYR A 193 -8.77 -4.69 5.31
N GLY A 194 -9.43 -5.44 4.41
CA GLY A 194 -10.02 -6.74 4.70
C GLY A 194 -11.39 -6.69 5.37
N ARG A 195 -11.89 -7.87 5.70
CA ARG A 195 -13.12 -8.09 6.47
C ARG A 195 -12.77 -8.51 7.91
N PRO A 196 -13.51 -8.05 8.93
CA PRO A 196 -13.24 -8.42 10.32
C PRO A 196 -13.06 -9.92 10.54
N GLU A 197 -13.96 -10.72 9.99
CA GLU A 197 -14.00 -12.18 10.13
C GLU A 197 -12.84 -12.91 9.44
N ASP A 198 -12.26 -12.31 8.39
CA ASP A 198 -11.07 -12.85 7.72
C ASP A 198 -9.83 -12.52 8.56
N ILE A 199 -9.70 -11.28 9.01
CA ILE A 199 -8.58 -10.80 9.83
C ILE A 199 -8.46 -11.61 11.13
N GLU A 200 -9.58 -11.93 11.77
CA GLU A 200 -9.61 -12.75 13.00
C GLU A 200 -9.01 -14.15 12.79
N LYS A 201 -9.16 -14.72 11.59
CA LYS A 201 -8.67 -16.06 11.23
C LYS A 201 -7.21 -16.09 10.80
N LEU A 202 -6.61 -14.94 10.47
CA LEU A 202 -5.22 -14.87 10.01
C LEU A 202 -4.27 -15.38 11.08
N LYS A 203 -3.31 -16.20 10.65
CA LYS A 203 -2.27 -16.79 11.48
C LYS A 203 -0.90 -16.28 11.08
N ARG A 204 0.07 -16.41 11.99
CA ARG A 204 1.47 -16.01 11.75
C ARG A 204 2.04 -16.67 10.49
N GLU A 205 1.68 -17.92 10.23
CA GLU A 205 2.13 -18.69 9.07
C GLU A 205 1.67 -18.06 7.76
N ASP A 206 0.48 -17.45 7.75
CA ASP A 206 -0.06 -16.74 6.59
C ASP A 206 0.78 -15.50 6.27
N LEU A 207 1.15 -14.73 7.30
CA LEU A 207 1.99 -13.54 7.17
C LEU A 207 3.39 -13.93 6.67
N LEU A 208 3.98 -14.99 7.23
CA LEU A 208 5.29 -15.49 6.81
C LEU A 208 5.27 -16.01 5.37
N ALA A 209 4.22 -16.72 4.97
CA ALA A 209 4.09 -17.22 3.60
C ALA A 209 3.94 -16.08 2.60
N TRP A 210 3.10 -15.09 2.92
CA TRP A 210 2.91 -13.91 2.07
C TRP A 210 4.18 -13.07 2.00
N HIS A 211 4.84 -12.81 3.13
CA HIS A 211 6.13 -12.09 3.18
C HIS A 211 7.17 -12.76 2.28
N ARG A 212 7.38 -14.07 2.40
CA ARG A 212 8.32 -14.82 1.55
C ARG A 212 8.00 -14.74 0.06
N ARG A 213 6.72 -14.62 -0.32
CA ARG A 213 6.28 -14.54 -1.72
C ARG A 213 6.54 -13.17 -2.35
N PHE A 214 6.35 -12.10 -1.58
CA PHE A 214 6.29 -10.73 -2.11
C PHE A 214 7.48 -9.85 -1.74
N PHE A 215 8.14 -10.06 -0.58
CA PHE A 215 9.30 -9.28 -0.14
C PHE A 215 10.59 -9.80 -0.78
N VAL A 216 10.63 -9.73 -2.12
CA VAL A 216 11.69 -10.25 -2.98
C VAL A 216 12.10 -9.21 -4.01
N GLY A 217 13.33 -9.32 -4.53
CA GLY A 217 13.92 -8.42 -5.51
C GLY A 217 13.07 -8.28 -6.77
N ALA A 218 12.53 -9.38 -7.31
CA ALA A 218 11.69 -9.35 -8.50
C ALA A 218 10.36 -8.56 -8.34
N ASN A 219 9.97 -8.27 -7.10
CA ASN A 219 8.80 -7.44 -6.78
C ASN A 219 9.19 -6.06 -6.23
N CYS A 220 10.48 -5.75 -6.13
CA CYS A 220 10.99 -4.59 -5.43
C CYS A 220 11.22 -3.41 -6.39
N VAL A 221 10.64 -2.26 -6.05
CA VAL A 221 10.95 -0.97 -6.64
C VAL A 221 11.39 -0.04 -5.52
N ALA A 222 12.57 0.54 -5.65
CA ALA A 222 13.21 1.30 -4.59
C ALA A 222 13.77 2.62 -5.09
N GLY A 223 13.71 3.66 -4.26
CA GLY A 223 14.21 4.99 -4.55
C GLY A 223 14.93 5.61 -3.35
N ILE A 224 15.95 6.40 -3.63
CA ILE A 224 16.60 7.28 -2.64
C ILE A 224 16.60 8.71 -3.16
N ALA A 225 16.19 9.65 -2.31
CA ALA A 225 16.07 11.06 -2.62
C ALA A 225 16.59 11.96 -1.50
N GLY A 226 16.81 13.24 -1.82
CA GLY A 226 17.27 14.26 -0.87
C GLY A 226 18.80 14.29 -0.73
N CYS A 227 19.28 14.55 0.49
CA CYS A 227 20.69 14.81 0.82
C CYS A 227 21.57 13.53 0.86
N ALA A 228 21.42 12.67 -0.14
CA ALA A 228 22.15 11.41 -0.24
C ALA A 228 23.44 11.57 -1.05
N ASP A 229 24.57 11.23 -0.44
CA ASP A 229 25.85 11.13 -1.16
C ASP A 229 26.05 9.74 -1.79
N GLU A 230 27.11 9.60 -2.59
CA GLU A 230 27.40 8.36 -3.31
C GLU A 230 27.54 7.16 -2.37
N SER A 231 28.14 7.36 -1.19
CA SER A 231 28.35 6.27 -0.24
C SER A 231 27.03 5.72 0.31
N MET A 232 26.05 6.60 0.55
CA MET A 232 24.70 6.20 0.98
C MET A 232 23.96 5.45 -0.13
N VAL A 233 24.08 5.93 -1.37
CA VAL A 233 23.51 5.27 -2.55
C VAL A 233 24.06 3.86 -2.70
N GLU A 234 25.39 3.69 -2.63
CA GLU A 234 26.04 2.39 -2.70
C GLU A 234 25.63 1.45 -1.55
N ARG A 235 25.52 1.99 -0.32
CA ARG A 235 25.04 1.25 0.86
C ARG A 235 23.62 0.75 0.65
N PHE A 236 22.73 1.61 0.18
CA PHE A 236 21.35 1.23 -0.10
C PHE A 236 21.26 0.20 -1.23
N GLU A 237 22.00 0.39 -2.33
CA GLU A 237 22.07 -0.58 -3.43
C GLU A 237 22.55 -1.95 -2.95
N LYS A 238 23.56 -2.00 -2.07
CA LYS A 238 24.05 -3.23 -1.46
C LYS A 238 22.97 -3.92 -0.62
N MET A 239 22.19 -3.16 0.14
CA MET A 239 21.10 -3.70 0.95
C MET A 239 19.99 -4.32 0.08
N LEU A 240 19.63 -3.65 -1.01
CA LEU A 240 18.66 -4.13 -2.01
C LEU A 240 19.13 -5.40 -2.72
N LYS A 241 20.41 -5.48 -3.13
CA LYS A 241 21.00 -6.70 -3.72
C LYS A 241 20.93 -7.90 -2.80
N GLY A 242 20.93 -7.68 -1.49
CA GLY A 242 20.78 -8.73 -0.50
C GLY A 242 19.34 -9.22 -0.29
N LEU A 243 18.35 -8.73 -1.03
CA LEU A 243 17.00 -9.30 -1.02
C LEU A 243 16.97 -10.61 -1.84
N PRO A 244 16.18 -11.62 -1.43
CA PRO A 244 15.98 -12.83 -2.23
C PRO A 244 15.47 -12.47 -3.63
N CYS A 245 15.89 -13.16 -4.69
CA CYS A 245 15.43 -12.85 -6.05
C CYS A 245 13.91 -13.04 -6.19
N GLY A 246 13.42 -14.21 -5.76
CA GLY A 246 12.00 -14.56 -5.84
C GLY A 246 11.45 -14.62 -7.26
N VAL A 247 10.13 -14.55 -7.37
CA VAL A 247 9.40 -14.58 -8.65
C VAL A 247 8.61 -13.29 -8.76
N GLU A 248 8.61 -12.66 -9.92
CA GLU A 248 7.76 -11.48 -10.16
C GLU A 248 6.29 -11.86 -9.98
N TRP A 249 5.50 -10.94 -9.47
CA TRP A 249 4.05 -11.06 -9.40
C TRP A 249 3.43 -10.29 -10.56
N GLU A 250 2.79 -11.03 -11.46
CA GLU A 250 2.14 -10.50 -12.68
C GLU A 250 0.95 -9.56 -12.38
N GLY A 251 0.54 -9.47 -11.12
CA GLY A 251 -0.62 -8.69 -10.69
C GLY A 251 -1.91 -9.51 -10.69
N ALA A 252 -2.96 -8.93 -10.10
CA ALA A 252 -4.31 -9.49 -10.24
C ALA A 252 -4.86 -9.10 -11.63
N PRO A 253 -5.56 -10.01 -12.34
CA PRO A 253 -6.17 -9.70 -13.62
C PRO A 253 -7.06 -8.46 -13.50
N PHE A 254 -6.87 -7.51 -14.41
CA PHE A 254 -7.74 -6.35 -14.50
C PHE A 254 -9.01 -6.74 -15.25
N GLY A 255 -10.17 -6.41 -14.69
CA GLY A 255 -11.45 -6.74 -15.31
C GLY A 255 -12.58 -5.92 -14.71
N TRP A 256 -13.28 -5.21 -15.58
CA TRP A 256 -14.56 -4.59 -15.27
C TRP A 256 -15.69 -5.51 -15.69
N ILE A 257 -16.74 -5.56 -14.88
CA ILE A 257 -18.04 -6.02 -15.35
C ILE A 257 -18.58 -4.95 -16.29
N LYS A 258 -18.74 -5.30 -17.57
CA LYS A 258 -19.09 -4.34 -18.65
C LYS A 258 -20.60 -4.17 -18.87
N ASP A 259 -21.42 -5.06 -18.33
CA ASP A 259 -22.83 -5.14 -18.72
C ASP A 259 -23.79 -4.61 -17.63
N GLY A 260 -24.60 -3.63 -18.04
CA GLY A 260 -25.77 -3.14 -17.33
C GLY A 260 -25.52 -2.16 -16.19
N VAL A 261 -26.51 -1.32 -15.90
CA VAL A 261 -26.53 -0.52 -14.67
C VAL A 261 -26.84 -1.46 -13.51
N ARG A 262 -25.94 -1.52 -12.52
CA ARG A 262 -26.15 -2.29 -11.30
C ARG A 262 -26.43 -1.35 -10.15
N VAL A 263 -27.59 -1.53 -9.53
CA VAL A 263 -27.97 -0.80 -8.33
C VAL A 263 -27.88 -1.75 -7.15
N VAL A 264 -27.01 -1.44 -6.19
CA VAL A 264 -26.90 -2.18 -4.93
C VAL A 264 -27.40 -1.28 -3.82
N ILE A 265 -28.43 -1.74 -3.11
CA ILE A 265 -29.01 -1.03 -1.97
C ILE A 265 -28.61 -1.76 -0.71
N MET A 266 -27.97 -1.05 0.21
CA MET A 266 -27.68 -1.55 1.55
C MET A 266 -28.49 -0.75 2.57
N ALA A 267 -29.42 -1.42 3.22
CA ALA A 267 -30.20 -0.84 4.31
C ALA A 267 -29.57 -1.24 5.65
N ARG A 268 -29.40 -0.27 6.55
CA ARG A 268 -29.02 -0.49 7.95
C ARG A 268 -29.93 0.33 8.84
N GLU A 269 -30.44 -0.28 9.90
CA GLU A 269 -31.26 0.40 10.89
C GLU A 269 -30.42 1.38 11.71
N GLY A 270 -31.04 2.47 12.16
CA GLY A 270 -30.40 3.48 13.03
C GLY A 270 -29.47 4.46 12.33
N LEU A 271 -29.44 4.50 10.99
CA LEU A 271 -28.70 5.51 10.24
C LEU A 271 -29.56 6.75 9.97
N GLU A 272 -29.03 7.93 10.31
CA GLU A 272 -29.66 9.23 10.03
C GLU A 272 -29.33 9.76 8.63
N GLN A 273 -28.36 9.15 7.95
CA GLN A 273 -27.81 9.62 6.68
C GLN A 273 -27.77 8.52 5.63
N VAL A 274 -28.03 8.90 4.37
CA VAL A 274 -27.89 8.04 3.19
C VAL A 274 -26.62 8.43 2.43
N ALA A 275 -25.81 7.44 2.07
CA ALA A 275 -24.68 7.64 1.18
C ALA A 275 -24.96 6.98 -0.17
N MET A 276 -24.68 7.70 -1.25
CA MET A 276 -24.81 7.21 -2.62
C MET A 276 -23.44 7.24 -3.30
N CYS A 277 -23.10 6.16 -3.98
CA CYS A 277 -21.88 6.07 -4.79
C CYS A 277 -22.26 5.60 -6.20
N ALA A 278 -21.96 6.44 -7.19
CA ALA A 278 -22.02 6.07 -8.60
C ALA A 278 -20.58 5.89 -9.10
N ALA A 279 -20.33 4.79 -9.81
CA ALA A 279 -19.02 4.48 -10.35
C ALA A 279 -19.17 3.86 -11.73
N TRP A 280 -18.23 4.19 -12.62
CA TRP A 280 -18.17 3.69 -13.99
C TRP A 280 -16.83 3.01 -14.23
N SER A 281 -16.80 2.01 -15.11
CA SER A 281 -15.56 1.42 -15.59
C SER A 281 -14.76 2.47 -16.37
N GLY A 282 -13.61 2.86 -15.84
CA GLY A 282 -12.63 3.65 -16.59
C GLY A 282 -11.89 2.80 -17.64
N PRO A 283 -11.08 3.43 -18.51
CA PRO A 283 -10.24 2.70 -19.46
C PRO A 283 -9.41 1.62 -18.75
N MET A 284 -9.40 0.41 -19.31
CA MET A 284 -8.54 -0.67 -18.85
C MET A 284 -7.14 -0.43 -19.39
N ARG A 285 -6.14 -0.51 -18.51
CA ARG A 285 -4.74 -0.65 -18.87
C ARG A 285 -4.35 -2.11 -18.68
#